data_AF-A0A1L0C662-F1
#
_entry.id   AF-A0A1L0C662-F1
#
_cell.length_a   1.000
_cell.length_b   1.000
_cell.length_c   1.000
_cell.angle_alpha   90.00
_cell.angle_beta   90.00
_cell.angle_gamma   90.00
#
_symmetry.space_group_name_H-M   'P 1'
#
loop_
_entity.id
_entity.type
_entity.pdbx_description
1 polymer ?
#
loop_
_entity_poly.entity_id
_entity_poly.type
_entity_poly.pdbx_seq_one_letter_code
_entity_poly.pdbx_strand_id
1 'polypeptide(L)'
;MQKLKVIVERCEGISCSLYGYDEMFINVSKDANSDDFVKSLIRFTLEEAISTGDNQIFLFSSPDYREKFKKQMLDFACSLDEEVDSLGFLSNGAQISFILASSRTSSGAVGHSYAVDCFDDIVPTDVYNLMLGWTMFVGLRAVFISTSST
;
A
#
# COMPACT_ATOMS: atom_id res chain seq x y z
N MET A 1 -5.43 4.82 -11.04
CA MET A 1 -4.15 4.15 -11.35
C MET A 1 -3.06 5.02 -11.97
N GLN A 2 -3.40 5.99 -12.84
CA GLN A 2 -2.40 6.74 -13.60
C GLN A 2 -1.29 7.42 -12.76
N LYS A 3 -1.65 8.04 -11.62
CA LYS A 3 -0.68 8.70 -10.73
C LYS A 3 0.35 7.71 -10.16
N LEU A 4 -0.10 6.54 -9.71
CA LEU A 4 0.79 5.51 -9.16
C LEU A 4 1.71 4.92 -10.23
N LYS A 5 1.21 4.75 -11.46
CA LYS A 5 2.03 4.35 -12.61
C LYS A 5 3.17 5.34 -12.87
N VAL A 6 2.89 6.64 -12.83
CA VAL A 6 3.91 7.69 -12.98
C VAL A 6 4.95 7.66 -11.87
N ILE A 7 4.56 7.28 -10.64
CA ILE A 7 5.52 7.08 -9.54
C ILE A 7 6.47 5.93 -9.89
N VAL A 8 5.93 4.78 -10.32
CA VAL A 8 6.72 3.61 -10.71
C VAL A 8 7.69 3.95 -11.85
N GLU A 9 7.22 4.60 -12.91
CA GLU A 9 8.03 4.94 -14.09
C GLU A 9 9.20 5.91 -13.80
N ARG A 10 9.18 6.60 -12.65
CA ARG A 10 10.26 7.50 -12.21
C ARG A 10 11.31 6.81 -11.35
N CYS A 11 11.04 5.60 -10.87
CA CYS A 11 11.93 4.86 -10.00
C CYS A 11 12.72 3.82 -10.80
N GLU A 12 14.04 3.99 -10.85
CA GLU A 12 14.92 3.05 -11.53
C GLU A 12 14.85 1.66 -10.90
N GLY A 13 14.79 0.62 -11.73
CA GLY A 13 14.68 -0.78 -11.28
C GLY A 13 13.29 -1.17 -10.77
N ILE A 14 12.26 -0.34 -10.96
CA ILE A 14 10.87 -0.67 -10.61
C ILE A 14 10.02 -0.71 -11.87
N SER A 15 9.20 -1.75 -11.99
CA SER A 15 8.27 -1.92 -13.11
C SER A 15 6.87 -2.19 -12.59
N CYS A 16 5.86 -1.96 -13.43
CA CYS A 16 4.51 -2.36 -13.11
C CYS A 16 3.76 -2.92 -14.32
N SER A 17 2.75 -3.74 -14.03
CA SER A 17 1.75 -4.21 -14.97
C SER A 17 0.36 -3.93 -14.41
N LEU A 18 -0.57 -3.60 -15.31
CA LEU A 18 -1.96 -3.33 -14.98
C LEU A 18 -2.79 -4.53 -15.40
N TYR A 19 -3.67 -4.98 -14.51
CA TYR A 19 -4.66 -6.01 -14.80
C TYR A 19 -6.05 -5.40 -14.56
N GLY A 20 -6.87 -5.35 -15.61
CA GLY A 20 -8.12 -4.61 -15.54
C GLY A 20 -7.91 -3.11 -15.29
N TYR A 21 -8.85 -2.48 -14.57
CA TYR A 21 -8.84 -1.05 -14.27
C TYR A 21 -8.28 -0.72 -12.88
N ASP A 22 -8.39 -1.66 -11.95
CA ASP A 22 -8.22 -1.42 -10.51
C ASP A 22 -7.09 -2.25 -9.87
N GLU A 23 -6.46 -3.16 -10.63
CA GLU A 23 -5.35 -3.99 -10.14
C GLU A 23 -4.02 -3.56 -10.77
N MET A 24 -3.00 -3.43 -9.91
CA MET A 24 -1.63 -3.12 -10.34
C MET A 24 -0.64 -4.04 -9.64
N PHE A 25 0.25 -4.63 -10.42
CA PHE A 25 1.37 -5.43 -9.91
C PHE A 25 2.65 -4.64 -10.12
N ILE A 26 3.38 -4.39 -9.04
CA ILE A 26 4.63 -3.65 -9.03
C ILE A 26 5.74 -4.64 -8.65
N ASN A 27 6.77 -4.70 -9.49
CA ASN A 27 7.98 -5.46 -9.21
C ASN A 27 9.15 -4.51 -8.96
N VAL A 28 9.77 -4.63 -7.80
CA VAL A 28 10.96 -3.90 -7.37
C VAL A 28 12.17 -4.83 -7.52
N SER A 29 13.11 -4.47 -8.40
CA SER A 29 14.37 -5.19 -8.59
C SER A 29 15.24 -5.15 -7.32
N LYS A 30 16.10 -6.15 -7.12
CA LYS A 30 17.04 -6.22 -6.00
C LYS A 30 17.97 -5.03 -5.91
N ASP A 31 18.45 -4.58 -7.05
CA ASP A 31 19.42 -3.49 -7.14
C ASP A 31 18.72 -2.12 -7.13
N ALA A 32 17.39 -2.10 -7.10
CA ALA A 32 16.63 -0.86 -7.06
C ALA A 32 16.80 -0.17 -5.71
N ASN A 33 17.04 1.14 -5.75
CA ASN A 33 16.89 1.98 -4.57
C ASN A 33 15.40 2.17 -4.27
N SER A 34 14.84 1.27 -3.46
CA SER A 34 13.42 1.26 -3.14
C SER A 34 13.00 2.38 -2.17
N ASP A 35 13.94 3.09 -1.53
CA ASP A 35 13.61 4.12 -0.54
C ASP A 35 12.82 5.29 -1.18
N ASP A 36 13.21 5.73 -2.38
CA ASP A 36 12.51 6.83 -3.07
C ASP A 36 11.12 6.42 -3.55
N PHE A 37 10.96 5.14 -3.93
CA PHE A 37 9.66 4.57 -4.25
C PHE A 37 8.77 4.49 -3.01
N VAL A 38 9.28 3.97 -1.89
CA VAL A 38 8.53 3.88 -0.63
C VAL A 38 8.08 5.26 -0.17
N LYS A 39 8.96 6.27 -0.20
CA LYS A 39 8.59 7.67 0.13
C LYS A 39 7.50 8.19 -0.80
N SER A 40 7.63 7.95 -2.10
CA SER A 40 6.64 8.41 -3.10
C SER A 40 5.30 7.71 -2.94
N LEU A 41 5.30 6.41 -2.62
CA LEU A 41 4.12 5.61 -2.32
C LEU A 41 3.42 6.16 -1.07
N ILE A 42 4.16 6.31 0.04
CA ILE A 42 3.65 6.87 1.31
C ILE A 42 2.97 8.21 1.04
N ARG A 43 3.68 9.12 0.36
CA ARG A 43 3.17 10.43 0.01
C ARG A 43 1.87 10.35 -0.77
N PHE A 44 1.87 9.57 -1.84
CA PHE A 44 0.70 9.41 -2.70
C PHE A 44 -0.51 8.87 -1.93
N THR A 45 -0.32 7.81 -1.15
CA THR A 45 -1.42 7.18 -0.40
C THR A 45 -1.97 8.10 0.69
N LEU A 46 -1.11 8.87 1.36
CA LEU A 46 -1.52 9.76 2.42
C LEU A 46 -2.24 11.00 1.87
N GLU A 47 -1.67 11.66 0.85
CA GLU A 47 -2.30 12.80 0.18
C GLU A 47 -3.66 12.41 -0.42
N GLU A 48 -3.78 11.17 -0.91
CA GLU A 48 -5.05 10.67 -1.39
C GLU A 48 -6.05 10.43 -0.25
N ALA A 49 -5.65 9.78 0.85
CA ALA A 49 -6.52 9.59 2.02
C ALA A 49 -7.07 10.92 2.54
N ILE A 50 -6.20 11.93 2.65
CA ILE A 50 -6.57 13.29 3.08
C ILE A 50 -7.57 13.93 2.12
N SER A 51 -7.37 13.79 0.80
CA SER A 51 -8.20 14.47 -0.20
C SER A 51 -9.52 13.79 -0.51
N THR A 52 -9.61 12.47 -0.35
CA THR A 52 -10.77 11.66 -0.74
C THR A 52 -11.62 11.20 0.43
N GLY A 53 -11.01 11.00 1.61
CA GLY A 53 -11.65 10.29 2.72
C GLY A 53 -11.55 8.76 2.59
N ASP A 54 -10.91 8.23 1.54
CA ASP A 54 -10.81 6.80 1.33
C ASP A 54 -9.73 6.16 2.21
N ASN A 55 -10.09 5.04 2.84
CA ASN A 55 -9.18 4.25 3.66
C ASN A 55 -8.00 3.71 2.85
N GLN A 56 -6.83 3.64 3.49
CA GLN A 56 -5.62 3.05 2.93
C GLN A 56 -5.23 1.84 3.77
N ILE A 57 -5.17 0.66 3.15
CA ILE A 57 -4.94 -0.60 3.84
C ILE A 57 -3.64 -1.21 3.32
N PHE A 58 -2.68 -1.41 4.19
CA PHE A 58 -1.40 -2.01 3.87
C PHE A 58 -1.29 -3.38 4.53
N LEU A 59 -1.08 -4.41 3.73
CA LEU A 59 -0.83 -5.78 4.15
C LEU A 59 0.66 -6.08 4.05
N PHE A 60 1.26 -6.61 5.11
CA PHE A 60 2.68 -6.93 5.17
C PHE A 60 2.88 -8.39 5.59
N SER A 61 3.92 -9.03 5.04
CA SER A 61 4.44 -10.30 5.57
C SER A 61 5.35 -10.10 6.79
N SER A 62 6.17 -9.03 6.76
CA SER A 62 7.22 -8.74 7.74
C SER A 62 6.78 -7.71 8.81
N PRO A 63 6.81 -8.06 10.11
CA PRO A 63 6.55 -7.12 11.21
C PRO A 63 7.52 -5.94 11.24
N ASP A 64 8.81 -6.20 11.03
CA ASP A 64 9.84 -5.14 11.08
C ASP A 64 9.65 -4.14 9.95
N TYR A 65 9.34 -4.63 8.75
CA TYR A 65 9.08 -3.75 7.61
C TYR A 65 7.80 -2.95 7.79
N ARG A 66 6.73 -3.57 8.33
CA ARG A 66 5.50 -2.88 8.71
C ARG A 66 5.79 -1.72 9.66
N GLU A 67 6.55 -1.92 10.72
CA GLU A 67 6.86 -0.85 11.69
C GLU A 67 7.71 0.25 11.06
N LYS A 68 8.70 -0.10 10.23
CA LYS A 68 9.52 0.88 9.50
C LYS A 68 8.66 1.71 8.53
N PHE A 69 7.74 1.08 7.80
CA PHE A 69 6.83 1.76 6.88
C PHE A 69 5.83 2.66 7.62
N LYS A 70 5.19 2.12 8.66
CA LYS A 70 4.27 2.86 9.53
C LYS A 70 4.93 4.11 10.09
N LYS A 71 6.14 3.99 10.65
CA LYS A 71 6.88 5.14 11.18
C LYS A 71 7.11 6.20 10.12
N GLN A 72 7.61 5.84 8.93
CA GLN A 72 7.82 6.79 7.84
C GLN A 72 6.54 7.50 7.40
N MET A 73 5.41 6.79 7.39
CA MET A 73 4.11 7.38 7.03
C MET A 73 3.61 8.35 8.11
N LEU A 74 3.76 8.03 9.39
CA LEU A 74 3.40 8.92 10.50
C LEU A 74 4.32 10.17 10.53
N ASP A 75 5.62 9.99 10.31
CA ASP A 75 6.57 11.10 10.20
C ASP A 75 6.19 12.02 9.03
N PHE A 76 5.74 11.46 7.90
CA PHE A 76 5.27 12.24 6.76
C PHE A 76 3.93 12.94 7.04
N ALA A 77 2.97 12.30 7.72
CA ALA A 77 1.72 12.94 8.13
C ALA A 77 1.95 14.16 9.03
N CYS A 78 2.85 14.02 10.02
CA CYS A 78 3.28 15.13 10.86
C CYS A 78 3.87 16.29 10.04
N SER A 79 4.63 15.99 8.97
CA SER A 79 5.17 17.02 8.08
C SER A 79 4.10 17.78 7.27
N LEU A 80 2.89 17.24 7.17
CA LEU A 80 1.72 17.86 6.54
C LEU A 80 0.78 18.54 7.55
N ASP A 81 1.17 18.61 8.84
CA ASP A 81 0.31 19.07 9.94
C ASP A 81 -0.98 18.24 10.10
N GLU A 82 -0.94 16.96 9.69
CA GLU A 82 -2.05 16.02 9.88
C GLU A 82 -1.80 15.08 11.05
N GLU A 83 -2.79 15.01 11.94
CA GLU A 83 -2.79 14.11 13.08
C GLU A 83 -3.41 12.77 12.67
N VAL A 84 -2.66 11.69 12.92
CA VAL A 84 -3.14 10.32 12.82
C VAL A 84 -3.35 9.82 14.23
N ASP A 85 -4.59 9.48 14.59
CA ASP A 85 -4.89 9.01 15.93
C ASP A 85 -4.28 7.62 16.21
N SER A 86 -4.37 7.18 17.47
CA SER A 86 -3.83 5.87 17.88
C SER A 86 -4.46 4.65 17.18
N LEU A 87 -5.63 4.82 16.56
CA LEU A 87 -6.36 3.80 15.80
C LEU A 87 -6.12 3.91 14.28
N GLY A 88 -5.35 4.91 13.84
CA GLY A 88 -4.99 5.15 12.44
C GLY A 88 -5.97 6.06 11.69
N PHE A 89 -6.89 6.75 12.36
CA PHE A 89 -7.82 7.67 11.71
C PHE A 89 -7.20 9.06 11.49
N LEU A 90 -7.47 9.62 10.32
CA LEU A 90 -7.25 11.01 9.97
C LEU A 90 -8.43 11.88 10.41
N SER A 91 -8.20 13.20 10.45
CA SER A 91 -9.19 14.22 10.79
C SER A 91 -10.47 14.17 9.92
N ASN A 92 -10.34 13.71 8.68
CA ASN A 92 -11.44 13.56 7.72
C ASN A 92 -12.20 12.21 7.82
N GLY A 93 -11.80 11.33 8.74
CA GLY A 93 -12.41 10.01 8.96
C GLY A 93 -11.80 8.87 8.14
N ALA A 94 -10.86 9.14 7.22
CA ALA A 94 -10.13 8.09 6.52
C ALA A 94 -9.23 7.31 7.49
N GLN A 95 -9.19 5.99 7.35
CA GLN A 95 -8.35 5.12 8.18
C GLN A 95 -7.12 4.63 7.41
N ILE A 96 -5.96 4.70 8.05
CA ILE A 96 -4.71 4.11 7.59
C ILE A 96 -4.44 2.85 8.41
N SER A 97 -4.57 1.69 7.76
CA SER A 97 -4.46 0.38 8.40
C SER A 97 -3.15 -0.32 8.02
N PHE A 98 -2.42 -0.84 9.02
CA PHE A 98 -1.18 -1.60 8.83
C PHE A 98 -1.37 -3.03 9.36
N ILE A 99 -1.70 -3.96 8.46
CA ILE A 99 -2.11 -5.33 8.77
C ILE A 99 -0.98 -6.31 8.47
N LEU A 100 -0.78 -7.29 9.35
CA LEU A 100 0.09 -8.44 9.06
C LEU A 100 -0.71 -9.55 8.40
N ALA A 101 -0.15 -10.22 7.39
CA ALA A 101 -0.74 -11.38 6.74
C ALA A 101 -0.98 -12.54 7.72
N SER A 102 -0.20 -12.63 8.80
CA SER A 102 -0.41 -13.58 9.89
C SER A 102 -1.55 -13.22 10.85
N SER A 103 -2.13 -12.01 10.73
CA SER A 103 -3.21 -11.55 11.60
C SER A 103 -4.52 -12.24 11.27
N ARG A 104 -5.22 -12.74 12.30
CA ARG A 104 -6.54 -13.38 12.17
C ARG A 104 -7.71 -12.40 12.14
N THR A 105 -7.47 -11.10 12.33
CA THR A 105 -8.51 -10.08 12.55
C THR A 105 -8.76 -9.18 11.33
N SER A 106 -8.36 -9.62 10.14
CA SER A 106 -8.32 -8.77 8.94
C SER A 106 -9.62 -8.80 8.11
N SER A 107 -10.64 -9.53 8.56
CA SER A 107 -11.95 -9.59 7.90
C SER A 107 -12.72 -8.27 8.04
N GLY A 108 -13.16 -7.70 6.93
CA GLY A 108 -14.09 -6.55 6.90
C GLY A 108 -13.48 -5.18 6.68
N ALA A 109 -12.17 -5.07 6.41
CA ALA A 109 -11.59 -3.82 5.96
C ALA A 109 -12.09 -3.47 4.54
N VAL A 110 -12.21 -2.17 4.24
CA VAL A 110 -12.62 -1.67 2.93
C VAL A 110 -11.82 -0.41 2.62
N GLY A 111 -11.14 -0.37 1.47
CA GLY A 111 -10.30 0.75 1.07
C GLY A 111 -9.32 0.44 -0.05
N HIS A 112 -8.55 1.43 -0.46
CA HIS A 112 -7.40 1.22 -1.35
C HIS A 112 -6.38 0.33 -0.64
N SER A 113 -6.06 -0.80 -1.25
CA SER A 113 -5.31 -1.87 -0.59
C SER A 113 -3.97 -2.13 -1.27
N TYR A 114 -2.94 -2.35 -0.46
CA TYR A 114 -1.56 -2.60 -0.90
C TYR A 114 -1.01 -3.85 -0.21
N ALA A 115 -0.75 -4.91 -0.97
CA ALA A 115 -0.01 -6.07 -0.48
C ALA A 115 1.48 -5.82 -0.70
N VAL A 116 2.20 -5.55 0.38
CA VAL A 116 3.61 -5.16 0.36
C VAL A 116 4.45 -6.34 0.79
N ASP A 117 5.29 -6.81 -0.13
CA ASP A 117 6.25 -7.90 0.08
C ASP A 117 5.59 -9.18 0.64
N CYS A 118 4.38 -9.48 0.16
CA CYS A 118 3.61 -10.65 0.59
C CYS A 118 3.87 -11.89 -0.29
N PHE A 119 4.69 -11.75 -1.32
CA PHE A 119 4.94 -12.75 -2.36
C PHE A 119 6.20 -12.39 -3.14
N ASP A 120 6.89 -13.41 -3.68
CA ASP A 120 8.03 -13.22 -4.57
C ASP A 120 7.55 -13.09 -6.04
N ASP A 121 7.12 -14.19 -6.64
CA ASP A 121 6.72 -14.23 -8.06
C ASP A 121 5.21 -14.34 -8.27
N ILE A 122 4.54 -15.16 -7.45
CA ILE A 122 3.12 -15.48 -7.59
C ILE A 122 2.41 -15.07 -6.32
N VAL A 123 1.40 -14.19 -6.46
CA VAL A 123 0.54 -13.80 -5.33
C VAL A 123 -0.24 -15.04 -4.85
N PRO A 124 -0.13 -15.43 -3.57
CA PRO A 124 -0.93 -16.51 -3.02
C PRO A 124 -2.43 -16.22 -3.16
N THR A 125 -3.22 -17.23 -3.53
CA THR A 125 -4.67 -17.09 -3.75
C THR A 125 -5.38 -16.45 -2.56
N ASP A 126 -4.97 -16.77 -1.33
CA ASP A 126 -5.57 -16.21 -0.12
C ASP A 126 -5.31 -14.70 0.02
N VAL A 127 -4.09 -14.25 -0.31
CA VAL A 127 -3.74 -12.82 -0.33
C VAL A 127 -4.52 -12.11 -1.44
N TYR A 128 -4.58 -12.70 -2.63
CA TYR A 128 -5.32 -12.15 -3.75
C TYR A 128 -6.80 -11.97 -3.41
N ASN A 129 -7.46 -13.02 -2.92
CA ASN A 129 -8.88 -12.97 -2.55
C ASN A 129 -9.17 -12.00 -1.39
N LEU A 130 -8.26 -11.91 -0.41
CA LEU A 130 -8.39 -10.96 0.69
C LEU A 130 -8.36 -9.52 0.18
N MET A 131 -7.40 -9.21 -0.68
CA MET A 131 -7.23 -7.90 -1.30
C MET A 131 -8.43 -7.51 -2.17
N LEU A 132 -8.97 -8.46 -2.95
CA LEU A 132 -10.21 -8.24 -3.71
C LEU A 132 -11.42 -7.99 -2.80
N GLY A 133 -11.50 -8.68 -1.66
CA GLY A 133 -12.53 -8.44 -0.65
C GLY A 133 -12.52 -7.01 -0.11
N TRP A 134 -11.34 -6.45 0.14
CA TRP A 134 -11.19 -5.07 0.63
C TRP A 134 -11.42 -3.99 -0.42
N THR A 135 -11.38 -4.38 -1.70
CA THR A 135 -11.47 -3.47 -2.86
C THR A 135 -12.75 -3.70 -3.67
N MET A 136 -13.77 -4.31 -3.06
CA MET A 136 -15.00 -4.71 -3.74
C MET A 136 -15.86 -3.55 -4.27
N PHE A 137 -15.63 -2.32 -3.81
CA PHE A 137 -16.38 -1.14 -4.27
C PHE A 137 -15.68 -0.44 -5.43
N VAL A 138 -16.50 0.08 -6.34
CA VAL A 138 -16.04 0.81 -7.54
C VAL A 138 -15.14 1.97 -7.12
N GLY A 139 -13.98 2.07 -7.79
CA GLY A 139 -13.00 3.13 -7.57
C GLY A 139 -11.90 2.76 -6.58
N LEU A 140 -12.10 1.72 -5.75
CA LEU A 140 -11.03 1.18 -4.91
C LEU A 140 -10.04 0.36 -5.73
N ARG A 141 -8.83 0.17 -5.20
CA ARG A 141 -7.73 -0.46 -5.94
C ARG A 141 -7.01 -1.51 -5.14
N ALA A 142 -6.53 -2.55 -5.81
CA ALA A 142 -5.62 -3.54 -5.27
C ALA A 142 -4.24 -3.37 -5.91
N VAL A 143 -3.22 -3.10 -5.09
CA VAL A 143 -1.84 -2.98 -5.54
C VAL A 143 -1.01 -4.09 -4.90
N PHE A 144 -0.32 -4.87 -5.72
CA PHE A 144 0.53 -5.98 -5.30
C PHE A 144 1.98 -5.59 -5.54
N ILE A 145 2.77 -5.46 -4.48
CA ILE A 145 4.17 -5.00 -4.54
C ILE A 145 5.07 -6.14 -4.10
N SER A 146 5.87 -6.66 -5.02
CA SER A 146 6.91 -7.65 -4.74
C SER A 146 8.28 -7.00 -4.81
N THR A 147 9.15 -7.36 -3.88
CA THR A 147 10.59 -7.16 -3.99
C THR A 147 11.21 -8.47 -4.45
N SER A 148 11.68 -8.53 -5.70
CA SER A 148 12.25 -9.76 -6.27
C SER A 148 13.39 -10.28 -5.40
N SER A 149 13.29 -11.50 -4.88
CA SER A 149 14.25 -12.07 -3.92
C SER A 149 15.20 -13.13 -4.50
N THR A 150 15.45 -13.23 -5.82
CA THR A 150 16.51 -14.14 -6.39
C THR A 150 17.89 -13.56 -6.60
#